data_AF-A0A182NIQ0-F1
#
_entry.id   AF-A0A182NIQ0-F1
#
_cell.length_a   1.000
_cell.length_b   1.000
_cell.length_c   1.000
_cell.angle_alpha   90.00
_cell.angle_beta   90.00
_cell.angle_gamma   90.00
#
_symmetry.space_group_name_H-M   'P 1'
#
loop_
_entity.id
_entity.type
_entity.pdbx_description
1 polymer ?
#
loop_
_entity_poly.entity_id
_entity_poly.type
_entity_poly.pdbx_seq_one_letter_code
_entity_poly.pdbx_strand_id
1 'polypeptide(L)'
;MSLDNRNTSAQFKRAEQLKRWEESEMNKKFSGIPKSPSSRRIKFSSGCIFLAACVAGDKEEVEWLLKNGADIDTANVDGLTALHQL
;
A
#
# COMPACT_ATOMS: atom_id res chain seq x y z
N MET A 1 15.55 -40.24 7.29
CA MET A 1 14.22 -39.89 7.87
C MET A 1 14.34 -38.68 8.81
N SER A 2 14.44 -37.44 8.30
CA SER A 2 14.62 -36.26 9.21
C SER A 2 14.19 -34.91 8.61
N LEU A 3 14.05 -34.79 7.27
CA LEU A 3 13.62 -33.55 6.63
C LEU A 3 12.09 -33.41 6.58
N ASP A 4 11.37 -34.52 6.41
CA ASP A 4 9.91 -34.56 6.30
C ASP A 4 9.20 -34.16 7.60
N ASN A 5 9.78 -34.54 8.75
CA ASN A 5 9.26 -34.21 10.09
C ASN A 5 9.45 -32.71 10.43
N ARG A 6 10.49 -32.07 9.88
CA ARG A 6 10.73 -30.63 10.07
C ARG A 6 9.81 -29.78 9.18
N ASN A 7 9.56 -30.22 7.94
CA ASN A 7 8.69 -29.53 7.00
C ASN A 7 7.22 -29.58 7.45
N THR A 8 6.74 -30.76 7.87
CA THR A 8 5.40 -30.92 8.46
C THR A 8 5.25 -30.09 9.74
N SER A 9 6.28 -29.99 10.57
CA SER A 9 6.29 -29.10 11.73
C SER A 9 6.19 -27.61 11.36
N ALA A 10 6.88 -27.16 10.31
CA ALA A 10 6.82 -25.77 9.85
C ALA A 10 5.43 -25.41 9.28
N GLN A 11 4.84 -26.30 8.48
CA GLN A 11 3.48 -26.13 7.94
C GLN A 11 2.44 -26.07 9.06
N PHE A 12 2.52 -26.98 10.05
CA PHE A 12 1.61 -27.00 11.20
C PHE A 12 1.72 -25.72 12.04
N LYS A 13 2.94 -25.26 12.33
CA LYS A 13 3.19 -24.01 13.06
C LYS A 13 2.62 -22.78 12.33
N ARG A 14 2.77 -22.73 11.00
CA ARG A 14 2.20 -21.66 10.18
C ARG A 14 0.67 -21.68 10.22
N ALA A 15 0.04 -22.85 10.15
CA ALA A 15 -1.40 -23.00 10.24
C ALA A 15 -1.94 -22.50 11.60
N GLU A 16 -1.26 -22.87 12.69
CA GLU A 16 -1.62 -22.40 14.04
C GLU A 16 -1.46 -20.87 14.18
N GLN A 17 -0.40 -20.30 13.60
CA GLN A 17 -0.18 -18.85 13.61
C GLN A 17 -1.27 -18.09 12.86
N LEU A 18 -1.70 -18.58 11.69
CA LEU A 18 -2.79 -17.97 10.92
C LEU A 18 -4.11 -18.00 11.70
N LYS A 19 -4.42 -19.14 12.35
CA LYS A 19 -5.61 -19.25 13.22
C LYS A 19 -5.59 -18.21 14.35
N ARG A 20 -4.44 -18.04 15.02
CA ARG A 20 -4.29 -17.00 16.07
C ARG A 20 -4.46 -15.58 15.51
N TRP A 21 -4.01 -15.35 14.27
CA TRP A 21 -4.15 -14.05 13.62
C TRP A 21 -5.63 -13.74 13.29
N GLU A 22 -6.40 -14.72 12.82
CA GLU A 22 -7.82 -14.55 12.48
C GLU A 22 -8.67 -14.04 13.64
N GLU A 23 -8.36 -14.50 14.86
CA GLU A 23 -9.04 -14.12 16.10
C GLU A 23 -8.47 -12.82 16.72
N SER A 24 -7.36 -12.30 16.19
CA SER A 24 -6.65 -11.14 16.77
C SER A 24 -7.29 -9.79 16.40
N GLU A 25 -6.96 -8.75 17.17
CA GLU A 25 -7.34 -7.36 16.87
C GLU A 25 -6.92 -6.90 15.46
N MET A 26 -5.85 -7.47 14.90
CA MET A 26 -5.33 -7.10 13.58
C MET A 26 -6.29 -7.49 12.45
N ASN A 27 -7.07 -8.56 12.64
CA ASN A 27 -8.08 -9.01 11.70
C ASN A 27 -9.46 -8.39 11.98
N LYS A 28 -9.60 -7.58 13.03
CA LYS A 28 -10.84 -6.82 13.23
C LYS A 28 -10.97 -5.80 12.11
N LYS A 29 -12.15 -5.79 11.48
CA LYS A 29 -12.50 -4.75 10.51
C LYS A 29 -12.51 -3.41 11.24
N PHE A 30 -11.43 -2.64 11.12
CA PHE A 30 -11.48 -1.23 11.43
C PHE A 30 -12.63 -0.63 10.63
N SER A 31 -13.47 0.17 11.29
CA SER A 31 -14.51 0.93 10.60
C SER A 31 -13.83 1.62 9.41
N GLY A 32 -14.25 1.28 8.18
CA GLY A 32 -13.64 1.76 6.93
C GLY A 32 -13.79 3.26 6.69
N ILE A 33 -13.96 4.04 7.76
CA ILE A 33 -13.97 5.49 7.77
C ILE A 33 -12.50 5.91 7.75
N PRO A 34 -11.99 6.38 6.61
CA PRO A 34 -10.65 6.97 6.58
C PRO A 34 -10.61 8.10 7.62
N LYS A 35 -9.62 8.04 8.51
CA LYS A 35 -9.39 9.12 9.47
C LYS A 35 -9.20 10.42 8.69
N SER A 36 -9.73 11.53 9.23
CA SER A 36 -9.63 12.86 8.60
C SER A 36 -8.19 13.11 8.10
N PRO A 37 -7.99 13.63 6.87
CA PRO A 37 -6.66 13.90 6.33
C PRO A 37 -5.76 14.74 7.25
N SER A 38 -6.37 15.59 8.08
CA SER A 38 -5.69 16.42 9.09
C SER A 38 -5.07 15.61 10.24
N SER A 39 -5.64 14.45 10.56
CA SER A 39 -5.16 13.56 11.63
C SER A 39 -4.02 12.63 11.21
N ARG A 40 -3.65 12.61 9.92
CA ARG A 40 -2.56 11.78 9.42
C ARG A 40 -1.21 12.39 9.78
N ARG A 41 -0.46 11.69 10.64
CA ARG A 41 0.88 12.07 11.11
C ARG A 41 1.95 11.94 10.01
N ILE A 42 1.74 11.04 9.06
CA ILE A 42 2.69 10.73 7.99
C ILE A 42 2.13 11.28 6.68
N LYS A 43 2.94 12.02 5.94
CA LYS A 43 2.62 12.59 4.64
C LYS A 43 3.77 12.30 3.67
N PHE A 44 3.43 12.03 2.42
CA PHE A 44 4.38 11.93 1.33
C PHE A 44 4.44 13.25 0.55
N SER A 45 5.50 13.47 -0.22
CA SER A 45 5.57 14.63 -1.10
C SER A 45 4.51 14.54 -2.20
N SER A 46 4.02 15.69 -2.65
CA SER A 46 3.00 15.76 -3.70
C SER A 46 3.41 15.01 -4.97
N GLY A 47 4.69 15.10 -5.35
CA GLY A 47 5.20 14.38 -6.52
C GLY A 47 5.22 12.86 -6.36
N CYS A 48 5.54 12.36 -5.16
CA CYS A 48 5.46 10.92 -4.86
C CYS A 48 4.01 10.42 -4.92
N ILE A 49 3.07 11.18 -4.37
CA ILE A 49 1.64 10.83 -4.39
C ILE A 49 1.11 10.82 -5.83
N PHE A 50 1.45 11.84 -6.63
CA PHE A 50 1.04 11.96 -8.02
C PHE A 50 1.54 10.80 -8.89
N LEU A 51 2.84 10.51 -8.84
CA LEU A 51 3.43 9.40 -9.60
C LEU A 51 2.83 8.05 -9.16
N ALA A 52 2.59 7.85 -7.86
CA ALA A 52 1.96 6.63 -7.36
C ALA A 52 0.52 6.46 -7.88
N ALA A 53 -0.29 7.53 -7.90
CA ALA A 53 -1.64 7.50 -8.44
C ALA A 53 -1.64 7.16 -9.94
N CYS A 54 -0.70 7.73 -10.71
CA CYS A 54 -0.53 7.40 -12.13
C CYS A 54 -0.16 5.93 -12.35
N VAL A 55 0.82 5.40 -11.60
CA VAL A 55 1.26 3.99 -11.70
C VAL A 55 0.15 3.02 -11.27
N ALA A 56 -0.67 3.40 -10.29
CA ALA A 56 -1.82 2.61 -9.86
C ALA A 56 -2.97 2.61 -10.88
N GLY A 57 -2.95 3.53 -11.86
CA GLY A 57 -4.05 3.73 -12.80
C GLY A 57 -5.30 4.32 -12.15
N ASP A 58 -5.18 4.94 -10.97
CA ASP A 58 -6.29 5.57 -10.24
C ASP A 58 -6.62 6.93 -10.89
N LYS A 59 -7.49 6.88 -11.90
CA LYS A 59 -7.84 8.04 -12.71
C LYS A 59 -8.49 9.13 -11.85
N GLU A 60 -9.38 8.74 -10.94
CA GLU A 60 -10.10 9.66 -10.06
C GLU A 60 -9.13 10.41 -9.13
N GLU A 61 -8.15 9.73 -8.55
CA GLU A 61 -7.12 10.34 -7.73
C GLU A 61 -6.20 11.26 -8.54
N VAL A 62 -5.78 10.84 -9.75
CA VAL A 62 -4.97 11.67 -10.66
C VAL A 62 -5.72 12.95 -11.04
N GLU A 63 -6.99 12.87 -11.45
CA GLU A 63 -7.80 14.04 -11.77
C GLU A 63 -7.97 14.98 -10.58
N TRP A 64 -8.16 14.42 -9.37
CA TRP A 64 -8.28 15.21 -8.16
C TRP A 64 -6.97 15.93 -7.84
N LEU A 65 -5.82 15.25 -7.95
CA LEU A 65 -4.50 15.84 -7.71
C LEU A 65 -4.19 16.97 -8.69
N LEU A 66 -4.51 16.79 -9.98
CA LEU A 66 -4.36 17.84 -11.00
C LEU A 66 -5.23 19.07 -10.69
N LYS A 67 -6.49 18.87 -10.30
CA LYS A 67 -7.38 19.96 -9.86
C LYS A 67 -6.85 20.72 -8.64
N ASN A 68 -6.07 20.04 -7.79
CA ASN A 68 -5.42 20.62 -6.61
C ASN A 68 -4.00 21.16 -6.89
N GLY A 69 -3.59 21.26 -8.16
CA GLY A 69 -2.33 21.90 -8.55
C GLY A 69 -1.11 20.98 -8.52
N ALA A 70 -1.29 19.66 -8.63
CA ALA A 70 -0.16 18.77 -8.91
C ALA A 70 0.46 19.11 -10.27
N ASP A 71 1.79 19.12 -10.33
CA ASP A 71 2.52 19.32 -11.57
C ASP A 71 2.50 18.02 -12.39
N ILE A 72 1.94 18.10 -13.61
CA ILE A 72 1.83 16.96 -14.52
C ILE A 72 3.20 16.48 -15.00
N ASP A 73 4.20 17.36 -15.02
CA ASP A 73 5.57 17.08 -15.43
C ASP A 73 6.46 16.65 -14.25
N THR A 74 5.85 16.35 -13.09
CA THR A 74 6.55 15.76 -11.94
C THR A 74 7.39 14.57 -12.40
N ALA A 75 8.68 14.60 -12.08
CA ALA A 75 9.62 13.51 -12.31
C ALA A 75 10.06 12.84 -11.00
N ASN A 76 10.42 11.56 -11.08
CA ASN A 76 11.07 10.82 -10.00
C ASN A 76 12.56 11.23 -9.86
N VAL A 77 13.29 10.56 -8.95
CA VAL A 77 14.73 10.79 -8.73
C VAL A 77 15.61 10.52 -9.97
N ASP A 78 15.11 9.71 -10.90
CA ASP A 78 15.79 9.37 -12.15
C ASP A 78 15.40 10.31 -13.31
N GLY A 79 14.53 11.28 -13.07
CA GLY A 79 14.04 12.20 -14.10
C GLY A 79 12.86 11.67 -14.93
N LEU A 80 12.25 10.55 -14.54
CA LEU A 80 11.12 9.95 -15.27
C LEU A 80 9.79 10.53 -14.79
N THR A 81 9.02 11.07 -15.73
CA THR A 81 7.62 11.48 -15.51
C THR A 81 6.65 10.29 -15.56
N ALA A 82 5.39 10.51 -15.17
CA ALA A 82 4.34 9.49 -15.28
C ALA A 82 4.24 8.91 -16.70
N LEU A 83 4.36 9.76 -17.74
CA LEU A 83 4.26 9.33 -19.15
C LEU A 83 5.40 8.40 -19.58
N HIS A 84 6.59 8.51 -18.98
CA HIS A 84 7.70 7.61 -19.32
C HIS A 84 7.49 6.18 -18.79
N GLN A 85 6.68 6.04 -17.73
CA GLN A 85 6.52 4.79 -16.99
C GLN A 85 5.30 3.97 -17.46
N LEU A 86 4.39 4.61 -18.21
CA LEU A 86 3.16 4.02 -18.75
C LEU A 86 3.30 3.73 -20.25
#